data_AF-A0A1P8WDE7-F1
#
_entry.id   AF-A0A1P8WDE7-F1
#
_cell.length_a   1.000
_cell.length_b   1.000
_cell.length_c   1.000
_cell.angle_alpha   90.00
_cell.angle_beta   90.00
_cell.angle_gamma   90.00
#
_symmetry.space_group_name_H-M   'P 1'
#
loop_
_entity.id
_entity.type
_entity.pdbx_description
1 polymer ?
#
loop_
_entity_poly.entity_id
_entity_poly.type
_entity_poly.pdbx_seq_one_letter_code
_entity_poly.pdbx_strand_id
1 'polypeptide(L)'
;MILEHNHPFLHWDLLMERDGALASWRLLQPVVCGQWIDAEVLPDHRMMYLDYEGPVSRDRGSVKRIAGGTFRQLTAVTGPTDSTTTSFELADCELAMQAMLRTRTDCPPQWRFE
;
A
#
# COMPACT_ATOMS: atom_id res chain seq x y z
N MET A 1 -3.58 -5.64 -2.04
CA MET A 1 -3.95 -6.18 -0.71
C MET A 1 -3.57 -5.15 0.34
N ILE A 2 -4.41 -4.94 1.35
CA ILE A 2 -4.13 -4.12 2.53
C ILE A 2 -4.27 -5.00 3.77
N LEU A 3 -3.19 -5.12 4.54
CA LEU A 3 -3.13 -5.91 5.77
C LEU A 3 -2.96 -4.97 6.96
N GLU A 4 -3.70 -5.17 8.04
CA GLU A 4 -3.35 -4.64 9.36
C GLU A 4 -2.24 -5.50 9.96
N HIS A 5 -1.21 -4.86 10.50
CA HIS A 5 -0.05 -5.52 11.07
C HIS A 5 0.30 -4.87 12.40
N ASN A 6 0.45 -5.68 13.45
CA ASN A 6 0.62 -5.20 14.82
C ASN A 6 2.08 -5.10 15.30
N HIS A 7 3.07 -5.20 14.40
CA HIS A 7 4.50 -5.16 14.75
C HIS A 7 5.33 -4.43 13.70
N PRO A 8 6.25 -3.51 14.06
CA PRO A 8 6.73 -3.22 15.41
C PRO A 8 5.78 -2.32 16.23
N PHE A 9 4.80 -1.73 15.57
CA PHE A 9 3.65 -1.03 16.13
C PHE A 9 2.47 -1.27 15.17
N LEU A 10 1.26 -0.89 15.56
CA LEU A 10 0.08 -1.03 14.69
C LEU A 10 0.20 -0.15 13.43
N HIS A 11 0.15 -0.77 12.26
CA HIS A 11 0.16 -0.11 10.96
C HIS A 11 -0.57 -0.93 9.91
N TRP A 12 -0.55 -0.46 8.66
CA TRP A 12 -1.15 -1.16 7.54
C TRP A 12 -0.11 -1.38 6.43
N ASP A 13 -0.01 -2.61 5.95
CA ASP A 13 0.85 -2.95 4.82
C ASP A 13 0.02 -2.96 3.53
N LEU A 14 0.36 -2.08 2.60
CA LEU A 14 -0.13 -2.12 1.22
C LEU A 14 0.80 -3.01 0.40
N LEU A 15 0.25 -4.07 -0.18
CA LEU A 15 0.95 -5.01 -1.05
C LEU A 15 0.36 -4.95 -2.46
N MET A 16 1.21 -4.70 -3.46
CA MET A 16 0.85 -4.66 -4.87
C MET A 16 1.75 -5.59 -5.68
N GLU A 17 1.15 -6.49 -6.44
CA GLU A 17 1.89 -7.42 -7.29
C GLU A 17 2.63 -6.69 -8.42
N ARG A 18 3.91 -7.02 -8.60
CA ARG A 18 4.77 -6.56 -9.68
C ARG A 18 5.85 -7.61 -9.94
N ASP A 19 5.95 -8.08 -11.19
CA ASP A 19 7.03 -8.97 -11.65
C ASP A 19 7.25 -10.23 -10.79
N GLY A 20 6.17 -10.83 -10.28
CA GLY A 20 6.23 -12.05 -9.46
C GLY A 20 6.62 -11.84 -7.99
N ALA A 21 6.66 -10.58 -7.54
CA ALA A 21 6.82 -10.21 -6.14
C ALA A 21 5.77 -9.16 -5.73
N LEU A 22 5.74 -8.80 -4.45
CA LEU A 22 4.84 -7.77 -3.93
C LEU A 22 5.63 -6.51 -3.59
N ALA A 23 5.47 -5.46 -4.40
CA ALA A 23 5.86 -4.12 -3.98
C ALA A 23 5.08 -3.74 -2.73
N SER A 24 5.78 -3.25 -1.71
CA SER A 24 5.21 -3.12 -0.38
C SER A 24 5.50 -1.78 0.27
N TRP A 25 4.48 -1.24 0.93
CA TRP A 25 4.54 0.01 1.68
C TRP A 25 3.90 -0.18 3.05
N ARG A 26 4.57 0.31 4.09
CA ARG A 26 3.95 0.51 5.41
C ARG A 26 3.24 1.86 5.40
N LEU A 27 1.92 1.85 5.48
CA LEU A 27 1.07 3.01 5.72
C LEU A 27 1.06 3.34 7.22
N LEU A 28 1.41 4.58 7.57
CA LEU A 28 1.59 4.99 8.97
C LEU A 28 0.29 5.41 9.67
N GLN A 29 -0.82 5.46 8.94
CA GLN A 29 -2.15 5.78 9.45
C GLN A 29 -3.19 4.81 8.86
N PRO A 30 -4.36 4.64 9.52
CA PRO A 30 -5.47 3.88 8.95
C PRO A 30 -5.88 4.42 7.58
N VAL A 31 -6.37 3.54 6.70
CA VAL A 31 -6.88 3.95 5.39
C VAL A 31 -8.20 4.70 5.57
N VAL A 32 -8.14 6.03 5.46
CA VAL A 32 -9.31 6.92 5.47
C VAL A 32 -9.49 7.50 4.07
N CYS A 33 -10.68 7.28 3.50
CA CYS A 33 -11.04 7.76 2.17
C CYS A 33 -10.76 9.27 2.02
N GLY A 34 -10.11 9.65 0.93
CA GLY A 34 -9.80 11.03 0.58
C GLY A 34 -8.64 11.66 1.36
N GLN A 35 -7.97 10.96 2.26
CA GLN A 35 -6.80 11.48 3.00
C GLN A 35 -5.47 10.96 2.45
N TRP A 36 -4.44 11.81 2.48
CA TRP A 36 -3.07 11.40 2.19
C TRP A 36 -2.45 10.75 3.43
N ILE A 37 -1.79 9.63 3.22
CA ILE A 37 -1.18 8.78 4.25
C ILE A 37 0.30 8.68 3.94
N ASP A 38 1.15 9.03 4.91
CA ASP A 38 2.59 8.86 4.77
C ASP A 38 2.93 7.37 4.78
N ALA A 39 3.87 6.98 3.91
CA ALA A 39 4.24 5.59 3.75
C ALA A 39 5.76 5.38 3.72
N GLU A 40 6.20 4.28 4.30
CA GLU A 40 7.57 3.79 4.21
C GLU A 40 7.65 2.71 3.13
N VAL A 41 8.61 2.81 2.21
CA VAL A 41 8.88 1.73 1.25
C VAL A 41 9.53 0.57 1.99
N LEU A 42 9.00 -0.63 1.81
CA LEU A 42 9.53 -1.87 2.38
C LEU A 42 10.13 -2.76 1.28
N PRO A 43 11.05 -3.68 1.63
CA PRO A 43 11.53 -4.69 0.70
C PRO A 43 10.38 -5.52 0.13
N ASP A 44 10.49 -5.91 -1.13
CA ASP A 44 9.46 -6.70 -1.81
C ASP A 44 9.08 -7.96 -0.99
N HIS A 45 7.77 -8.19 -0.88
CA HIS A 45 7.19 -9.31 -0.15
C HIS A 45 6.89 -10.50 -1.06
N ARG A 46 6.71 -11.67 -0.44
CA ARG A 46 6.37 -12.91 -1.15
C ARG A 46 4.88 -12.93 -1.52
N MET A 47 4.57 -13.45 -2.70
CA MET A 47 3.20 -13.60 -3.21
C MET A 47 2.23 -14.29 -2.24
N MET A 48 2.70 -15.21 -1.41
CA MET A 48 1.86 -15.91 -0.42
C MET A 48 1.08 -14.97 0.51
N TYR A 49 1.56 -13.74 0.74
CA TYR A 49 0.89 -12.78 1.61
C TYR A 49 -0.40 -12.20 1.01
N LEU A 50 -0.72 -12.48 -0.25
CA LEU A 50 -2.02 -12.14 -0.83
C LEU A 50 -3.17 -13.01 -0.31
N ASP A 51 -2.88 -14.18 0.24
CA ASP A 51 -3.91 -15.10 0.75
C ASP A 51 -3.66 -15.51 2.21
N TYR A 52 -2.67 -14.90 2.86
CA TYR A 52 -2.25 -15.25 4.21
C TYR A 52 -2.77 -14.26 5.26
N GLU A 53 -3.34 -14.82 6.32
CA GLU A 53 -3.61 -14.13 7.59
C GLU A 53 -3.01 -14.93 8.74
N GLY A 54 -2.61 -14.24 9.81
CA GLY A 54 -2.09 -14.86 11.02
C GLY A 54 -0.63 -14.49 11.35
N PRO A 55 0.05 -15.30 12.17
CA PRO A 55 1.35 -14.96 12.73
C PRO A 55 2.48 -14.82 11.70
N VAL A 56 3.25 -13.74 11.81
CA VAL A 56 4.45 -13.53 11.00
C VAL A 56 5.66 -14.16 11.69
N SER A 57 6.45 -14.90 10.91
CA SER A 57 7.64 -15.62 11.41
C SER A 57 8.59 -14.73 12.23
N ARG A 58 9.28 -15.35 13.19
CA ARG A 58 10.27 -14.71 14.08
C ARG A 58 9.64 -13.68 15.03
N ASP A 59 8.43 -13.97 15.51
CA ASP A 59 7.72 -13.15 16.51
C ASP A 59 7.52 -11.70 16.06
N ARG A 60 7.24 -11.51 14.78
CA ARG A 60 6.99 -10.20 14.18
C ARG A 60 5.49 -9.90 14.13
N GLY A 61 4.76 -10.28 15.19
CA GLY A 61 3.33 -10.05 15.26
C GLY A 61 2.50 -10.90 14.31
N SER A 62 1.37 -10.36 13.89
CA SER A 62 0.38 -11.02 13.02
C SER A 62 -0.20 -10.03 12.02
N VAL A 63 -0.57 -10.54 10.85
CA VAL A 63 -1.28 -9.78 9.82
C VAL A 63 -2.74 -10.22 9.71
N LYS A 64 -3.61 -9.26 9.43
CA LYS A 64 -5.04 -9.48 9.16
C LYS A 64 -5.44 -8.69 7.91
N ARG A 65 -6.17 -9.31 6.99
CA ARG A 65 -6.71 -8.65 5.80
C ARG A 65 -7.72 -7.58 6.21
N ILE A 66 -7.54 -6.40 5.65
CA ILE A 66 -8.52 -5.31 5.72
C ILE A 66 -9.28 -5.21 4.39
N ALA A 67 -8.56 -5.25 3.27
CA ALA A 67 -9.15 -5.17 1.93
C ALA A 67 -8.23 -5.78 0.88
N GLY A 68 -8.80 -6.21 -0.24
CA GLY A 68 -8.05 -6.79 -1.33
C GLY A 68 -8.81 -6.68 -2.64
N GLY A 69 -8.09 -6.80 -3.74
CA GLY A 69 -8.65 -6.64 -5.07
C GLY A 69 -7.54 -6.61 -6.11
N THR A 70 -7.91 -6.28 -7.33
CA THR A 70 -6.97 -6.06 -8.43
C THR A 70 -6.81 -4.58 -8.68
N PHE A 71 -5.75 -4.21 -9.39
CA PHE A 71 -5.52 -2.81 -9.76
C PHE A 71 -5.05 -2.70 -11.20
N ARG A 72 -5.30 -1.52 -11.78
CA ARG A 72 -4.73 -1.11 -13.06
C ARG A 72 -4.03 0.22 -12.88
N GLN A 73 -2.73 0.23 -13.14
CA GLN A 73 -1.96 1.47 -13.12
C GLN A 73 -2.35 2.36 -14.31
N LEU A 74 -2.56 3.64 -14.03
CA LEU A 74 -2.79 4.69 -15.01
C LEU A 74 -1.50 5.52 -15.20
N THR A 75 -1.58 6.51 -16.09
CA THR A 75 -0.45 7.38 -16.40
C THR A 75 0.03 8.15 -15.17
N ALA A 76 1.34 8.23 -15.01
CA ALA A 76 1.95 9.10 -14.01
C ALA A 76 2.02 10.54 -14.52
N VAL A 77 1.67 11.49 -13.66
CA VAL A 77 1.74 12.93 -13.95
C VAL A 77 2.79 13.55 -13.04
N THR A 78 3.79 14.19 -13.64
CA THR A 78 4.79 14.97 -12.91
C THR A 78 4.34 16.42 -12.83
N GLY A 79 4.15 16.92 -11.61
CA GLY A 79 3.81 18.31 -11.34
C GLY A 79 5.04 19.23 -11.32
N PRO A 80 4.84 20.55 -11.20
CA PRO A 80 5.92 21.56 -11.22
C PRO A 80 6.85 21.53 -9.99
N THR A 81 6.59 20.68 -9.00
CA THR A 81 7.31 20.61 -7.71
C THR A 81 8.14 19.32 -7.56
N ASP A 82 8.60 18.73 -8.68
CA ASP A 82 9.26 17.41 -8.73
C ASP A 82 8.46 16.30 -8.02
N SER A 83 7.14 16.49 -7.93
CA SER A 83 6.23 15.49 -7.43
C SER A 83 5.66 14.71 -8.60
N THR A 84 5.76 13.38 -8.55
CA THR A 84 5.11 12.50 -9.51
C THR A 84 3.94 11.82 -8.82
N THR A 85 2.76 11.94 -9.41
CA THR A 85 1.55 11.25 -8.94
C THR A 85 1.20 10.16 -9.93
N THR A 86 1.17 8.92 -9.46
CA THR A 86 0.71 7.76 -10.23
C THR A 86 -0.66 7.36 -9.72
N SER A 87 -1.64 7.27 -10.62
CA SER A 87 -3.00 6.86 -10.29
C SER A 87 -3.22 5.38 -10.57
N PHE A 88 -4.11 4.76 -9.82
CA PHE A 88 -4.50 3.37 -9.95
C PHE A 88 -6.02 3.27 -9.87
N GLU A 89 -6.62 2.52 -10.78
CA GLU A 89 -7.98 2.03 -10.60
C GLU A 89 -7.93 0.75 -9.78
N LEU A 90 -8.86 0.60 -8.85
CA LEU A 90 -9.01 -0.57 -7.99
C LEU A 90 -10.32 -1.27 -8.32
N ALA A 91 -10.24 -2.57 -8.58
CA ALA A 91 -11.41 -3.43 -8.77
C ALA A 91 -11.51 -4.43 -7.63
N ASP A 92 -12.75 -4.72 -7.21
CA ASP A 92 -13.09 -5.61 -6.10
C ASP A 92 -12.54 -5.20 -4.72
N CYS A 93 -11.99 -3.98 -4.61
CA CYS A 93 -11.46 -3.44 -3.36
C CYS A 93 -12.58 -2.87 -2.48
N GLU A 94 -12.63 -3.33 -1.23
CA GLU A 94 -13.70 -3.00 -0.28
C GLU A 94 -13.59 -1.58 0.31
N LEU A 95 -12.45 -0.90 0.12
CA LEU A 95 -12.19 0.42 0.72
C LEU A 95 -12.29 1.60 -0.26
N ALA A 96 -12.05 1.35 -1.55
CA ALA A 96 -11.86 2.41 -2.53
C ALA A 96 -11.92 1.86 -3.96
N MET A 97 -12.30 2.72 -4.91
CA MET A 97 -12.27 2.43 -6.34
C MET A 97 -11.01 2.99 -7.01
N GLN A 98 -10.29 3.89 -6.35
CA GLN A 98 -9.06 4.49 -6.85
C GLN A 98 -8.00 4.62 -5.77
N ALA A 99 -6.74 4.63 -6.19
CA ALA A 99 -5.62 5.02 -5.34
C ALA A 99 -4.65 5.94 -6.09
N MET A 100 -3.92 6.74 -5.34
CA MET A 100 -2.89 7.65 -5.85
C MET A 100 -1.63 7.48 -5.01
N LEU A 101 -0.51 7.24 -5.69
CA LEU A 101 0.83 7.29 -5.11
C LEU A 101 1.49 8.60 -5.51
N ARG A 102 1.86 9.42 -4.52
CA ARG A 102 2.68 10.61 -4.71
C ARG A 102 4.10 10.34 -4.26
N THR A 103 5.07 10.51 -5.16
CA THR A 103 6.50 10.44 -4.87
C THR A 103 7.15 11.81 -5.07
N ARG A 104 8.16 12.11 -4.25
CA ARG A 104 8.98 13.33 -4.30
C ARG A 104 10.40 12.97 -3.87
N THR A 105 11.40 13.72 -4.31
CA THR A 105 12.81 13.43 -4.03
C THR A 105 13.16 13.52 -2.53
N ASP A 106 12.53 14.43 -1.79
CA ASP A 106 12.93 14.78 -0.41
C ASP A 106 11.89 14.43 0.66
N CYS A 107 10.90 13.58 0.35
CA CYS A 107 9.96 13.11 1.36
C CYS A 107 9.51 11.66 1.11
N PRO A 108 9.03 10.96 2.15
CA PRO A 108 8.42 9.65 1.97
C PRO A 108 7.29 9.69 0.95
N PRO A 109 7.03 8.58 0.24
CA PRO A 109 5.85 8.48 -0.61
C PRO A 109 4.58 8.61 0.22
N GLN A 110 3.53 9.10 -0.44
CA GLN A 110 2.22 9.20 0.18
C GLN A 110 1.18 8.46 -0.66
N TRP A 111 0.26 7.78 0.02
CA TRP A 111 -0.87 7.10 -0.60
C TRP A 111 -2.18 7.81 -0.26
N ARG A 112 -3.11 7.82 -1.21
CA ARG A 112 -4.50 8.27 -1.01
C ARG A 112 -5.44 7.29 -1.68
N PHE A 113 -6.56 7.01 -1.05
CA PHE A 113 -7.58 6.06 -1.52
C PHE A 113 -8.93 6.77 -1.64
N GLU A 114 -9.66 6.55 -2.73
CA GLU A 114 -10.94 7.20 -3.05
C GLU A 114 -12.00 6.22 -3.54
#